data_AF-A0AAD2JJK6-F1
#
_entry.id   AF-A0AAD2JJK6-F1
#
_cell.length_a   1.000
_cell.length_b   1.000
_cell.length_c   1.000
_cell.angle_alpha   90.00
_cell.angle_beta   90.00
_cell.angle_gamma   90.00
#
_symmetry.space_group_name_H-M   'P 1'
#
loop_
_entity.id
_entity.type
_entity.pdbx_description
1 polymer ?
#
loop_
_entity_poly.entity_id
_entity_poly.type
_entity_poly.pdbx_seq_one_letter_code
_entity_poly.pdbx_strand_id
1 'polypeptide(L)'
;MASALMHRFDNFPIHKKYYHASVTTIDELAREIELSMQSSQEGNTTTSDHLVDPFGMAPFHFLLSAANCRTDLLQVLLNAYPPNVIGWKDVNGKTAIEYLTQRSFHLDEDARTMLRRALQRWLVGSISSWNGFESWKSDMTDRMNAIKLLRSTNWNEDNLCFEKRQWLCRGTNG
;
A
#
# COMPACT_ATOMS: atom_id res chain seq x y z
N MET A 1 9.41 -2.40 31.47
CA MET A 1 9.00 -2.25 30.05
C MET A 1 10.16 -1.99 29.10
N ALA A 2 11.30 -1.40 29.52
CA ALA A 2 12.42 -1.11 28.61
C ALA A 2 13.16 -2.35 28.06
N SER A 3 13.27 -3.46 28.81
CA SER A 3 14.02 -4.66 28.35
C SER A 3 13.32 -5.44 27.24
N ALA A 4 11.98 -5.43 27.19
CA ALA A 4 11.22 -6.11 26.15
C ALA A 4 11.39 -5.47 24.75
N LEU A 5 11.74 -4.18 24.70
CA LEU A 5 12.04 -3.49 23.45
C LEU A 5 13.48 -3.72 22.98
N MET A 6 14.43 -4.01 23.88
CA MET A 6 15.84 -4.18 23.51
C MET A 6 16.07 -5.40 22.62
N HIS A 7 15.30 -6.47 22.80
CA HIS A 7 15.41 -7.72 22.03
C HIS A 7 14.37 -7.83 20.91
N ARG A 8 13.51 -6.82 20.74
CA ARG A 8 12.41 -6.84 19.76
C ARG A 8 12.91 -7.07 18.34
N PHE A 9 14.10 -6.55 18.02
CA PHE A 9 14.65 -6.59 16.68
C PHE A 9 15.80 -7.58 16.51
N ASP A 10 16.01 -8.49 17.47
CA ASP A 10 17.13 -9.45 17.39
C ASP A 10 17.04 -10.35 16.15
N ASN A 11 15.80 -10.66 15.72
CA ASN A 11 15.52 -11.43 14.52
C ASN A 11 15.04 -10.55 13.33
N PHE A 12 15.13 -9.22 13.48
CA PHE A 12 14.60 -8.25 12.50
C PHE A 12 15.62 -7.13 12.25
N PRO A 13 16.78 -7.43 11.64
CA PRO A 13 17.87 -6.46 11.52
C PRO A 13 17.51 -5.24 10.67
N ILE A 14 16.72 -5.43 9.60
CA ILE A 14 16.20 -4.30 8.80
C ILE A 14 15.31 -3.38 9.65
N HIS A 15 14.42 -3.96 10.46
CA HIS A 15 13.55 -3.17 11.36
C HIS A 15 14.38 -2.39 12.38
N LYS A 16 15.46 -3.00 12.92
CA LYS A 16 16.42 -2.32 13.81
C LYS A 16 17.04 -1.10 13.14
N LYS A 17 17.47 -1.22 11.89
CA LYS A 17 18.05 -0.11 11.11
C LYS A 17 17.07 1.04 10.93
N TYR A 18 15.80 0.75 10.67
CA TYR A 18 14.75 1.78 10.57
C TYR A 18 14.29 2.37 11.90
N TYR A 19 14.30 1.58 12.97
CA TYR A 19 14.08 2.08 14.33
C TYR A 19 15.16 3.09 14.73
N HIS A 20 16.40 2.87 14.29
CA HIS A 20 17.53 3.79 14.47
C HIS A 20 17.82 4.67 13.24
N ALA A 21 16.78 5.04 12.47
CA ALA A 21 16.92 5.80 11.23
C ALA A 21 17.70 7.14 11.35
N SER A 22 17.77 7.72 12.55
CA SER A 22 18.54 8.97 12.78
C SER A 22 20.05 8.80 12.62
N VAL A 23 20.58 7.59 12.82
CA VAL A 23 22.03 7.28 12.76
C VAL A 23 22.37 6.26 11.67
N THR A 24 21.37 5.58 11.12
CA THR A 24 21.56 4.62 10.02
C THR A 24 21.92 5.33 8.72
N THR A 25 23.00 4.86 8.08
CA THR A 25 23.40 5.30 6.73
C THR A 25 22.71 4.45 5.66
N ILE A 26 22.66 4.99 4.43
CA ILE A 26 22.11 4.28 3.26
C ILE A 26 22.90 2.99 3.00
N ASP A 27 24.23 3.05 3.06
CA ASP A 27 25.10 1.91 2.75
C ASP A 27 24.96 0.78 3.76
N GLU A 28 24.83 1.11 5.05
CA GLU A 28 24.57 0.11 6.07
C GLU A 28 23.24 -0.60 5.87
N LEU A 29 22.20 0.17 5.53
CA LEU A 29 20.88 -0.38 5.28
C LEU A 29 20.86 -1.24 4.00
N ALA A 30 21.47 -0.77 2.92
CA ALA A 30 21.52 -1.50 1.66
C ALA A 30 22.23 -2.86 1.85
N ARG A 31 23.34 -2.87 2.58
CA ARG A 31 24.07 -4.10 2.93
C ARG A 31 23.19 -5.06 3.74
N GLU A 32 22.45 -4.55 4.72
CA GLU A 32 21.57 -5.38 5.55
C GLU A 32 20.42 -6.03 4.75
N ILE A 33 19.86 -5.28 3.80
CA ILE A 33 18.83 -5.78 2.88
C ILE A 33 19.42 -6.89 2.00
N GLU A 34 20.62 -6.69 1.46
CA GLU A 34 21.30 -7.68 0.63
C GLU A 34 21.58 -8.98 1.41
N LEU A 35 22.10 -8.89 2.64
CA LEU A 35 22.34 -10.05 3.50
C LEU A 35 21.03 -10.79 3.86
N SER A 36 19.96 -10.05 4.12
CA SER A 36 18.63 -10.63 4.39
C SER A 36 18.06 -11.36 3.16
N MET A 37 18.32 -10.86 1.95
CA MET A 37 17.89 -11.52 0.73
C MET A 37 18.69 -12.78 0.41
N GLN A 38 20.01 -12.77 0.64
CA GLN A 38 20.87 -13.93 0.43
C GLN A 38 20.54 -15.10 1.38
N SER A 39 20.33 -14.81 2.67
CA SER A 39 19.94 -15.83 3.65
C SER A 39 18.58 -16.48 3.37
N SER A 40 17.66 -15.76 2.72
CA SER A 40 16.36 -16.29 2.30
C SER A 40 16.43 -17.26 1.11
N GLN A 41 17.55 -17.30 0.36
CA GLN A 41 17.74 -18.26 -0.73
C GLN A 41 18.30 -19.61 -0.25
N GLU A 42 18.96 -19.65 0.90
CA GLU A 42 19.58 -20.86 1.45
C GLU A 42 18.66 -21.60 2.44
N GLY A 43 17.68 -20.90 3.03
CA GLY A 43 16.66 -21.47 3.93
C GLY A 43 15.27 -21.42 3.31
N ASN A 44 14.51 -22.50 3.41
CA ASN A 44 13.14 -22.66 2.87
C ASN A 44 12.07 -21.80 3.59
N THR A 45 12.45 -20.66 4.16
CA THR A 45 11.58 -19.71 4.87
C THR A 45 11.05 -18.70 3.88
N THR A 46 9.73 -18.75 3.65
CA THR A 46 9.01 -17.79 2.83
C THR A 46 9.27 -16.36 3.31
N THR A 47 9.65 -15.49 2.36
CA THR A 47 10.02 -14.07 2.56
C THR A 47 9.06 -13.22 3.39
N SER A 48 7.84 -13.70 3.63
CA SER A 48 6.80 -13.04 4.44
C SER A 48 7.15 -12.91 5.93
N ASP A 49 7.89 -13.85 6.51
CA ASP A 49 8.11 -13.92 7.96
C ASP A 49 9.03 -12.82 8.50
N HIS A 50 9.75 -12.12 7.61
CA HIS A 50 10.63 -10.99 7.95
C HIS A 50 10.09 -9.63 7.47
N LEU A 51 8.87 -9.57 6.92
CA LEU A 51 8.29 -8.30 6.43
C LEU A 51 7.68 -7.45 7.53
N VAL A 52 7.27 -8.07 8.63
CA VAL A 52 6.71 -7.44 9.81
C VAL A 52 7.29 -8.04 11.07
N ASP A 53 7.39 -7.24 12.11
CA ASP A 53 7.76 -7.73 13.43
C ASP A 53 6.57 -8.38 14.19
N PRO A 54 6.74 -8.87 15.43
CA PRO A 54 5.68 -9.50 16.20
C PRO A 54 4.44 -8.62 16.50
N PHE A 55 4.53 -7.31 16.26
CA PHE A 55 3.42 -6.37 16.39
C PHE A 55 2.78 -6.02 15.05
N GLY A 56 3.11 -6.75 13.98
CA GLY A 56 2.66 -6.44 12.62
C GLY A 56 3.30 -5.18 12.04
N MET A 57 4.34 -4.63 12.68
CA MET A 57 4.97 -3.40 12.20
C MET A 57 6.03 -3.71 11.15
N ALA A 58 5.74 -3.37 9.90
CA ALA A 58 6.73 -3.31 8.83
C ALA A 58 7.72 -2.15 9.02
N PRO A 59 8.91 -2.15 8.36
CA PRO A 59 9.88 -1.07 8.50
C PRO A 59 9.34 0.32 8.09
N PHE A 60 8.35 0.36 7.19
CA PHE A 60 7.62 1.58 6.86
C PHE A 60 6.97 2.24 8.08
N HIS A 61 6.41 1.46 9.02
CA HIS A 61 5.77 2.03 10.21
C HIS A 61 6.79 2.76 11.08
N PHE A 62 7.97 2.17 11.27
CA PHE A 62 9.04 2.79 12.06
C PHE A 62 9.51 4.08 11.42
N LEU A 63 9.84 4.04 10.13
CA LEU A 63 10.35 5.20 9.41
C LEU A 63 9.33 6.36 9.37
N LEU A 64 8.07 6.05 9.07
CA LEU A 64 7.02 7.07 8.96
C LEU A 64 6.50 7.56 10.33
N SER A 65 6.79 6.82 11.40
CA SER A 65 6.58 7.26 12.79
C SER A 65 7.75 8.08 13.36
N ALA A 66 8.86 8.22 12.63
CA ALA A 66 10.00 9.02 13.10
C ALA A 66 9.70 10.53 13.06
N ALA A 67 10.32 11.30 13.95
CA ALA A 67 10.12 12.76 14.01
C ALA A 67 10.54 13.44 12.70
N ASN A 68 11.65 12.97 12.11
CA ASN A 68 12.14 13.41 10.82
C ASN A 68 12.05 12.24 9.84
N CYS A 69 11.31 12.42 8.75
CA CYS A 69 11.21 11.42 7.70
C CYS A 69 12.51 11.43 6.88
N ARG A 70 13.31 10.37 6.99
CA ARG A 70 14.52 10.17 6.17
C ARG A 70 14.11 9.68 4.78
N THR A 71 13.93 10.63 3.87
CA THR A 71 13.46 10.40 2.49
C THR A 71 14.37 9.49 1.68
N ASP A 72 15.67 9.56 1.94
CA ASP A 72 16.68 8.68 1.39
C ASP A 72 16.49 7.22 1.83
N LEU A 73 16.26 6.99 3.13
CA LEU A 73 15.99 5.65 3.65
C LEU A 73 14.61 5.12 3.21
N LEU A 74 13.63 6.02 3.00
CA LEU A 74 12.32 5.67 2.44
C LEU A 74 12.47 5.17 0.99
N GLN A 75 13.30 5.82 0.19
CA GLN A 75 13.55 5.42 -1.19
C GLN A 75 14.15 4.02 -1.28
N VAL A 76 15.08 3.67 -0.38
CA VAL A 76 15.63 2.31 -0.29
C VAL A 76 14.54 1.29 0.06
N LEU A 77 13.68 1.61 1.04
CA LEU A 77 12.57 0.76 1.47
C LEU A 77 11.59 0.46 0.32
N LEU A 78 11.23 1.50 -0.44
CA LEU A 78 10.30 1.36 -1.58
C LEU A 78 10.85 0.47 -2.70
N ASN A 79 12.17 0.43 -2.85
CA ASN A 79 12.84 -0.40 -3.85
C ASN A 79 12.96 -1.86 -3.38
N ALA A 80 13.19 -2.08 -2.09
CA ALA A 80 13.41 -3.42 -1.53
C ALA A 80 12.12 -4.17 -1.18
N TYR A 81 11.05 -3.48 -0.79
CA TYR A 81 9.84 -4.10 -0.29
C TYR A 81 8.70 -4.14 -1.33
N PRO A 82 7.83 -5.16 -1.29
CA PRO A 82 6.63 -5.21 -2.12
C PRO A 82 5.70 -4.00 -1.87
N PRO A 83 5.06 -3.45 -2.93
CA PRO A 83 4.20 -2.27 -2.83
C PRO A 83 3.09 -2.37 -1.78
N ASN A 84 2.51 -3.55 -1.59
CA ASN A 84 1.35 -3.78 -0.74
C ASN A 84 1.67 -3.69 0.77
N VAL A 85 2.94 -3.84 1.18
CA VAL A 85 3.36 -3.87 2.59
C VAL A 85 3.06 -2.54 3.30
N ILE A 86 3.11 -1.40 2.60
CA ILE A 86 2.82 -0.09 3.20
C ILE A 86 1.35 0.05 3.66
N GLY A 87 0.44 -0.76 3.09
CA GLY A 87 -0.97 -0.80 3.46
C GLY A 87 -1.32 -1.85 4.52
N TRP A 88 -0.33 -2.60 5.02
CA TRP A 88 -0.57 -3.55 6.12
C TRP A 88 -0.81 -2.79 7.42
N LYS A 89 -1.68 -3.35 8.26
CA LYS A 89 -2.02 -2.79 9.58
C LYS A 89 -1.16 -3.43 10.65
N ASP A 90 -0.70 -2.61 11.58
CA ASP A 90 -0.09 -3.07 12.83
C ASP A 90 -1.14 -3.65 13.79
N VAL A 91 -0.70 -4.09 14.97
CA VAL A 91 -1.56 -4.61 16.05
C VAL A 91 -2.62 -3.59 16.53
N ASN A 92 -2.40 -2.29 16.32
CA ASN A 92 -3.35 -1.23 16.66
C ASN A 92 -4.34 -0.94 15.52
N GLY A 93 -4.27 -1.70 14.42
CA GLY A 93 -5.09 -1.49 13.24
C GLY A 93 -4.64 -0.31 12.37
N LYS A 94 -3.44 0.25 12.60
CA LYS A 94 -2.89 1.40 11.89
C LYS A 94 -1.91 0.98 10.81
N THR A 95 -2.03 1.58 9.65
CA THR A 95 -1.09 1.47 8.52
C THR A 95 0.05 2.46 8.64
N ALA A 96 1.16 2.21 7.95
CA ALA A 96 2.31 3.12 7.93
C ALA A 96 1.94 4.53 7.41
N ILE A 97 0.98 4.61 6.48
CA ILE A 97 0.47 5.88 5.94
C ILE A 97 -0.27 6.69 7.02
N GLU A 98 -1.03 6.04 7.90
CA GLU A 98 -1.76 6.73 8.98
C GLU A 98 -0.82 7.34 10.04
N TYR A 99 0.35 6.75 10.26
CA TYR A 99 1.40 7.37 11.09
C TYR A 99 1.93 8.65 10.47
N LEU A 100 2.03 8.69 9.14
CA LEU A 100 2.53 9.85 8.42
C LEU A 100 1.50 10.98 8.33
N THR A 101 0.23 10.66 8.07
CA THR A 101 -0.84 11.67 7.97
C THR A 101 -1.06 12.39 9.29
N GLN A 102 -0.88 11.71 10.42
CA GLN A 102 -0.88 12.33 11.75
C GLN A 102 0.21 13.41 11.93
N ARG A 103 1.23 13.44 11.06
CA ARG A 103 2.37 14.36 11.12
C ARG A 103 2.48 15.30 9.92
N SER A 104 1.49 15.29 9.01
CA SER A 104 1.64 15.88 7.68
C SER A 104 1.91 17.38 7.66
N PHE A 105 1.68 18.09 8.77
CA PHE A 105 1.90 19.52 8.89
C PHE A 105 3.38 19.94 8.87
N HIS A 106 4.31 19.02 9.16
CA HIS A 106 5.75 19.33 9.28
C HIS A 106 6.63 18.63 8.22
N LEU A 107 6.03 18.04 7.18
CA LEU A 107 6.79 17.41 6.10
C LEU A 107 7.36 18.45 5.14
N ASP A 108 8.67 18.35 4.87
CA ASP A 108 9.31 19.06 3.77
C ASP A 108 8.77 18.60 2.40
N GLU A 109 9.11 19.33 1.34
CA GLU A 109 8.63 19.03 -0.02
C GLU A 109 9.12 17.65 -0.50
N ASP A 110 10.38 17.30 -0.22
CA ASP A 110 10.99 16.05 -0.65
C ASP A 110 10.26 14.84 -0.04
N ALA A 111 9.93 14.91 1.25
CA ALA A 111 9.18 13.87 1.94
C ALA A 111 7.74 13.76 1.42
N ARG A 112 7.13 14.89 1.06
CA ARG A 112 5.82 14.90 0.41
C ARG A 112 5.86 14.25 -0.97
N THR A 113 6.89 14.53 -1.78
CA THR A 113 7.09 13.89 -3.08
C THR A 113 7.32 12.38 -2.94
N MET A 114 8.17 11.95 -2.00
CA MET A 114 8.42 10.52 -1.76
C MET A 114 7.17 9.80 -1.28
N LEU A 115 6.38 10.43 -0.40
CA LEU A 115 5.10 9.88 0.02
C LEU A 115 4.14 9.71 -1.16
N ARG A 116 4.01 10.73 -2.03
CA ARG A 116 3.15 10.62 -3.22
C ARG A 116 3.56 9.45 -4.10
N ARG A 117 4.87 9.24 -4.30
CA ARG A 117 5.39 8.08 -5.05
C ARG A 117 5.06 6.76 -4.35
N ALA A 118 5.22 6.68 -3.03
CA ALA A 118 4.89 5.49 -2.24
C ALA A 118 3.40 5.12 -2.36
N LEU A 119 2.52 6.12 -2.22
CA LEU A 119 1.06 5.95 -2.36
C LEU A 119 0.66 5.53 -3.76
N GLN A 120 1.24 6.16 -4.79
CA GLN A 120 0.99 5.79 -6.19
C GLN A 120 1.44 4.35 -6.45
N ARG A 121 2.63 3.96 -5.98
CA ARG A 121 3.15 2.59 -6.11
C ARG A 121 2.24 1.58 -5.42
N TRP A 122 1.79 1.88 -4.19
CA TRP A 122 0.84 1.03 -3.46
C TRP A 122 -0.51 0.92 -4.15
N LEU A 123 -1.08 2.04 -4.61
CA LEU A 123 -2.37 2.07 -5.27
C LEU A 123 -2.33 1.26 -6.57
N VAL A 124 -1.29 1.46 -7.40
CA VAL A 124 -1.07 0.69 -8.62
C VAL A 124 -0.93 -0.79 -8.28
N GLY A 125 -0.07 -1.15 -7.31
CA GLY A 125 0.10 -2.54 -6.91
C GLY A 125 -1.19 -3.19 -6.37
N SER A 126 -1.99 -2.42 -5.63
CA SER A 126 -3.27 -2.88 -5.09
C SER A 126 -4.31 -3.10 -6.20
N ILE A 127 -4.38 -2.20 -7.18
CA ILE A 127 -5.25 -2.35 -8.34
C ILE A 127 -4.78 -3.53 -9.22
N SER A 128 -3.48 -3.66 -9.46
CA SER A 128 -2.92 -4.75 -10.28
C SER A 128 -3.08 -6.13 -9.65
N SER A 129 -3.14 -6.21 -8.31
CA SER A 129 -3.41 -7.45 -7.57
C SER A 129 -4.89 -7.68 -7.27
N TRP A 130 -5.76 -6.75 -7.69
CA TRP A 130 -7.19 -6.91 -7.53
C TRP A 130 -7.69 -7.95 -8.52
N ASN A 131 -7.91 -9.19 -8.07
CA ASN A 131 -8.49 -10.28 -8.87
C ASN A 131 -9.87 -9.93 -9.45
N GLY A 132 -10.55 -8.91 -8.91
CA GLY A 132 -11.81 -8.38 -9.43
C GLY A 132 -11.63 -7.40 -10.60
N PHE A 133 -10.41 -6.95 -10.92
CA PHE A 133 -10.17 -5.97 -11.97
C PHE A 133 -10.59 -6.48 -13.35
N GLU A 134 -10.26 -7.72 -13.71
CA GLU A 134 -10.66 -8.29 -14.99
C GLU A 134 -12.19 -8.49 -15.06
N SER A 135 -12.81 -8.91 -13.96
CA SER A 135 -14.27 -9.02 -13.88
C SER A 135 -14.95 -7.64 -13.99
N TRP A 136 -14.45 -6.63 -13.29
CA TRP A 136 -14.94 -5.25 -13.38
C TRP A 136 -14.74 -4.66 -14.77
N LYS A 137 -13.59 -4.91 -15.40
CA LYS A 137 -13.26 -4.45 -16.75
C LYS A 137 -14.18 -5.07 -17.80
N SER A 138 -14.50 -6.36 -17.65
CA SER A 138 -15.51 -7.04 -18.46
C SER A 138 -16.88 -6.38 -18.28
N ASP A 139 -17.36 -6.23 -17.04
CA ASP A 139 -18.67 -5.61 -16.74
C ASP A 139 -18.77 -4.18 -17.31
N MET A 140 -17.71 -3.38 -17.20
CA MET A 140 -17.69 -2.03 -17.77
C MET A 140 -17.67 -2.03 -19.30
N THR A 141 -17.00 -3.00 -19.92
CA THR A 141 -17.01 -3.16 -21.38
C THR A 141 -18.41 -3.51 -21.88
N ASP A 142 -19.10 -4.42 -21.19
CA ASP A 142 -20.47 -4.83 -21.52
C ASP A 142 -21.44 -3.65 -21.38
N ARG A 143 -21.32 -2.86 -20.30
CA ARG A 143 -22.09 -1.63 -20.12
C ARG A 143 -21.83 -0.60 -21.22
N MET A 144 -20.56 -0.40 -21.62
CA MET A 144 -20.24 0.52 -22.71
C MET A 144 -20.82 0.06 -24.05
N ASN A 145 -20.80 -1.24 -24.34
CA ASN A 145 -21.40 -1.80 -25.53
C ASN A 145 -22.93 -1.67 -25.52
N ALA A 146 -23.58 -1.89 -24.37
CA ALA A 146 -25.01 -1.64 -24.19
C ALA A 146 -25.37 -0.16 -24.43
N ILE A 147 -24.57 0.78 -23.93
CA ILE A 147 -24.78 2.22 -24.17
C ILE A 147 -24.61 2.57 -25.66
N LYS A 148 -23.61 1.99 -26.34
CA LYS A 148 -23.41 2.19 -27.79
C LYS A 148 -24.60 1.64 -28.59
N LEU A 149 -25.08 0.45 -28.22
CA LEU A 149 -26.27 -0.17 -28.82
C LEU A 149 -27.50 0.71 -28.61
N LEU A 150 -27.76 1.18 -27.39
CA LEU A 150 -28.86 2.09 -27.08
C LEU A 150 -28.78 3.40 -27.87
N ARG A 151 -27.57 3.95 -28.08
CA ARG A 151 -27.38 5.14 -28.93
C ARG A 151 -27.56 4.86 -30.41
N SER A 152 -27.25 3.65 -30.88
CA SER A 152 -27.50 3.24 -32.26
C SER A 152 -28.99 2.95 -32.54
N THR A 153 -29.75 2.54 -31.52
CA THR A 153 -31.19 2.30 -31.62
C THR A 153 -32.05 3.53 -31.35
N ASN A 154 -31.51 4.59 -30.72
CA ASN A 154 -32.24 5.84 -30.43
C ASN A 154 -32.25 6.87 -31.57
N TRP A 155 -32.06 6.45 -32.83
CA TRP A 155 -32.58 7.19 -33.99
C TRP A 155 -34.04 6.78 -34.26
N ASN A 156 -34.91 6.92 -33.26
CA ASN A 156 -36.36 6.98 -33.38
C ASN A 156 -36.90 7.57 -32.06
N GLU A 157 -37.28 8.84 -32.09
CA GLU A 157 -37.51 9.72 -30.93
C GLU A 157 -38.75 9.38 -30.06
N ASP A 158 -39.44 8.26 -30.26
CA ASP A 158 -40.79 8.08 -29.70
C ASP A 158 -40.91 7.33 -28.36
N ASN A 159 -39.83 6.76 -27.79
CA ASN A 159 -39.96 5.87 -26.61
C ASN A 159 -39.43 6.40 -25.26
N LEU A 160 -39.05 7.67 -25.18
CA LEU A 160 -38.40 8.23 -23.97
C LEU A 160 -39.29 8.42 -22.73
N CYS A 161 -40.58 8.06 -22.80
CA CYS A 161 -41.52 8.34 -21.72
C CYS A 161 -41.80 7.15 -20.76
N PHE A 162 -41.42 5.91 -21.10
CA PHE A 162 -41.87 4.74 -20.32
C PHE A 162 -40.85 4.16 -19.32
N GLU A 163 -39.54 4.25 -19.58
CA GLU A 163 -38.54 3.53 -18.74
C GLU A 163 -38.06 4.26 -17.48
N LYS A 164 -38.32 5.57 -17.33
CA LYS A 164 -37.89 6.32 -16.14
C LYS A 164 -38.58 5.90 -14.83
N ARG A 165 -39.64 5.08 -14.87
CA ARG A 165 -40.37 4.64 -13.65
C ARG A 165 -39.95 3.29 -13.09
N GLN A 166 -39.27 2.42 -13.83
CA GLN A 166 -38.91 1.09 -13.30
C GLN A 166 -37.59 1.04 -12.51
N TRP A 167 -36.73 2.05 -12.64
CA TRP A 167 -35.41 2.03 -12.01
C TRP A 167 -35.35 2.58 -10.57
N LEU A 168 -36.37 3.32 -10.11
CA LEU A 168 -36.40 3.87 -8.75
C LEU A 168 -36.86 2.87 -7.67
N CYS A 169 -37.29 1.65 -8.05
CA CYS A 169 -37.83 0.67 -7.09
C CYS A 169 -36.93 -0.55 -6.81
N ARG A 170 -35.72 -0.64 -7.37
CA ARG A 170 -34.78 -1.77 -7.11
C ARG A 170 -33.58 -1.40 -6.23
N GLY A 171 -33.68 -0.30 -5.48
CA GLY A 171 -32.59 0.24 -4.65
C GLY A 171 -32.73 0.07 -3.14
N THR A 172 -33.64 -0.79 -2.65
CA THR A 172 -33.68 -1.18 -1.23
C THR A 172 -34.17 -2.62 -1.10
N ASN A 173 -33.26 -3.55 -0.83
CA ASN A 173 -33.42 -4.78 -0.02
C ASN A 173 -32.39 -5.83 -0.47
N GLY A 174 -31.45 -6.12 0.43
CA GLY A 174 -30.39 -7.14 0.30
C GLY A 174 -29.14 -6.71 1.04
#